data_AF-A0A497LVN0-F1
#
_entry.id   AF-A0A497LVN0-F1
#
_cell.length_a   1.000
_cell.length_b   1.000
_cell.length_c   1.000
_cell.angle_alpha   90.00
_cell.angle_beta   90.00
_cell.angle_gamma   90.00
#
_symmetry.space_group_name_H-M   'P 1'
#
loop_
_entity.id
_entity.type
_entity.pdbx_description
1 polymer ?
#
loop_
_entity_poly.entity_id
_entity_poly.type
_entity_poly.pdbx_seq_one_letter_code
_entity_poly.pdbx_strand_id
1 'polypeptide(L)'
;MVYKPSEYPRVGPGRYYYIMYENLERTRAGNKVWKPRVKRVYISGKLLRWQKGRVRKRTGETVNGIKLVYENTRKGFKAQRGNTRYSVSRAEMEVAKVVELPKGARNIRLTTSK
;
A
#
# COMPACT_ATOMS: atom_id res chain seq x y z
N MET A 1 12.06 -27.75 2.67
CA MET A 1 10.99 -26.89 2.10
C MET A 1 11.63 -25.55 1.76
N VAL A 2 11.65 -25.13 0.48
CA VAL A 2 12.25 -23.83 0.10
C VAL A 2 11.31 -22.70 0.50
N TYR A 3 11.80 -21.71 1.26
CA TYR A 3 11.01 -20.56 1.66
C TYR A 3 10.50 -19.79 0.43
N LYS A 4 9.18 -19.58 0.35
CA LYS A 4 8.56 -18.71 -0.65
C LYS A 4 7.96 -17.52 0.09
N PRO A 5 8.39 -16.29 -0.21
CA PRO A 5 7.79 -15.08 0.35
C PRO A 5 6.28 -15.04 0.08
N SER A 6 5.51 -14.41 0.96
CA SER A 6 4.05 -14.25 0.82
C SER A 6 3.62 -13.49 -0.44
N GLU A 7 4.57 -12.84 -1.11
CA GLU A 7 4.40 -12.10 -2.36
C GLU A 7 4.58 -12.97 -3.62
N TYR A 8 5.14 -14.17 -3.48
CA TYR A 8 5.41 -15.12 -4.58
C TYR A 8 4.20 -15.43 -5.51
N PRO A 9 2.95 -15.58 -5.03
CA PRO A 9 1.83 -15.89 -5.92
C PRO A 9 1.25 -14.68 -6.67
N ARG A 10 1.73 -13.45 -6.40
CA ARG A 10 1.17 -12.21 -6.96
C ARG A 10 1.79 -11.89 -8.31
N VAL A 11 0.98 -11.39 -9.24
CA VAL A 11 1.38 -11.10 -10.61
C VAL A 11 0.83 -9.74 -11.01
N GLY A 12 1.70 -8.88 -11.50
CA GLY A 12 1.33 -7.54 -11.97
C GLY A 12 2.54 -6.62 -12.01
N PRO A 13 2.41 -5.42 -12.61
CA PRO A 13 3.47 -4.41 -12.63
C PRO A 13 3.57 -3.74 -11.27
N GLY A 14 3.98 -4.53 -10.27
CA GLY A 14 4.21 -4.06 -8.92
C GLY A 14 5.21 -2.92 -8.95
N ARG A 15 4.89 -1.82 -8.28
CA ARG A 15 5.71 -0.62 -8.33
C ARG A 15 5.71 0.12 -7.01
N TYR A 16 6.77 0.88 -6.80
CA TYR A 16 6.86 1.79 -5.68
C TYR A 16 6.13 3.10 -5.99
N TYR A 17 5.36 3.55 -5.01
CA TYR A 17 4.81 4.88 -4.95
C TYR A 17 5.47 5.64 -3.80
N TYR A 18 5.57 6.95 -3.97
CA TYR A 18 6.15 7.87 -3.01
C TYR A 18 5.07 8.86 -2.59
N ILE A 19 4.77 8.83 -1.30
CA ILE A 19 3.81 9.74 -0.67
C ILE A 19 4.61 10.89 -0.11
N MET A 20 4.53 12.04 -0.77
CA MET A 20 5.16 13.28 -0.34
C MET A 20 4.16 14.06 0.52
N TYR A 21 4.61 14.60 1.65
CA TYR A 21 3.78 15.40 2.55
C TYR A 21 4.65 16.35 3.36
N GLU A 22 4.05 17.39 3.93
CA GLU A 22 4.69 18.24 4.92
C GLU A 22 4.24 17.85 6.32
N ASN A 23 5.17 17.84 7.26
CA ASN A 23 4.93 17.58 8.66
C ASN A 23 5.44 18.74 9.52
N LEU A 24 4.66 19.13 10.53
CA LEU A 24 5.09 20.18 11.47
C LEU A 24 6.04 19.57 12.49
N GLU A 25 7.29 20.03 12.51
CA GLU A 25 8.33 19.50 13.39
C GLU A 25 8.99 20.61 14.20
N ARG A 26 9.41 20.27 15.43
CA ARG A 26 10.25 21.14 16.24
C ARG A 26 11.69 21.07 15.76
N THR A 27 12.31 22.23 15.60
CA THR A 27 13.74 22.39 15.33
C THR A 27 14.53 22.27 16.64
N ARG A 28 15.86 22.11 16.55
CA ARG A 28 16.75 22.09 17.72
C ARG A 28 16.69 23.40 18.51
N ALA A 29 16.43 24.52 17.84
CA ALA A 29 16.25 25.84 18.44
C ALA A 29 14.83 26.08 19.01
N GLY A 30 13.97 25.05 19.08
CA GLY A 30 12.62 25.15 19.64
C GLY A 30 11.52 25.66 18.68
N ASN A 31 11.88 26.29 17.57
CA ASN A 31 10.94 26.77 16.55
C ASN A 31 10.21 25.62 15.84
N LYS A 32 8.93 25.81 15.48
CA LYS A 32 8.15 24.85 14.69
C LYS A 32 8.23 25.20 13.20
N VAL A 33 8.63 24.24 12.38
CA VAL A 33 8.79 24.41 10.93
C VAL A 33 8.13 23.25 10.20
N TRP A 34 7.49 23.55 9.07
CA TRP A 34 6.97 22.54 8.16
C TRP A 34 8.10 21.94 7.35
N LYS A 35 8.30 20.64 7.50
CA LYS A 35 9.36 19.91 6.79
C LYS A 35 8.77 18.93 5.78
N PRO A 36 9.31 18.87 4.54
CA PRO A 36 8.91 17.86 3.59
C PRO A 36 9.37 16.48 4.05
N ARG A 37 8.50 15.49 3.87
CA ARG A 37 8.72 14.09 4.19
C ARG A 37 8.21 13.23 3.05
N VAL A 38 8.81 12.04 2.93
CA VAL A 38 8.43 11.06 1.93
C VAL A 38 8.21 9.72 2.62
N LYS A 39 7.11 9.05 2.29
CA LYS A 39 6.85 7.67 2.69
C LYS A 39 6.74 6.80 1.45
N ARG A 40 7.61 5.79 1.35
CA ARG A 40 7.61 4.84 0.23
C ARG A 40 6.60 3.72 0.50
N VAL A 41 5.79 3.38 -0.49
CA VAL A 41 4.82 2.29 -0.41
C VAL A 41 4.89 1.42 -1.66
N TYR A 42 5.03 0.12 -1.46
CA TYR A 42 4.91 -0.86 -2.53
C TYR A 42 3.44 -1.24 -2.76
N ILE A 43 3.04 -1.30 -4.02
CA ILE A 43 1.76 -1.85 -4.47
C ILE A 43 2.06 -2.99 -5.43
N SER A 44 1.48 -4.18 -5.18
CA SER A 44 1.76 -5.40 -5.95
C SER A 44 0.95 -5.53 -7.24
N GLY A 45 0.40 -4.43 -7.77
CA GLY A 45 -0.53 -4.45 -8.88
C GLY A 45 -0.83 -3.07 -9.44
N LYS A 46 -1.85 -2.97 -10.31
CA LYS A 46 -2.20 -1.72 -10.99
C LYS A 46 -3.01 -0.83 -10.06
N LEU A 47 -2.53 0.38 -9.79
CA LEU A 47 -3.30 1.35 -9.00
C LEU A 47 -4.54 1.76 -9.79
N LEU A 48 -5.72 1.61 -9.18
CA LEU A 48 -7.00 1.98 -9.78
C LEU A 48 -7.43 3.36 -9.32
N ARG A 49 -7.40 3.59 -8.00
CA ARG A 49 -7.82 4.86 -7.38
C ARG A 49 -7.11 5.10 -6.07
N TRP A 50 -7.02 6.36 -5.67
CA TRP A 50 -6.46 6.73 -4.38
C TRP A 50 -7.23 7.90 -3.76
N GLN A 51 -7.26 7.95 -2.43
CA GLN A 51 -7.93 8.99 -1.65
C GLN A 51 -7.01 9.45 -0.52
N LYS A 52 -6.95 10.76 -0.26
CA LYS A 52 -6.20 11.36 0.86
C LYS A 52 -7.11 11.98 1.91
N GLY A 53 -6.58 12.17 3.12
CA GLY A 53 -7.27 12.79 4.24
C GLY A 53 -7.70 11.74 5.26
N ARG A 54 -8.92 11.86 5.79
CA ARG A 54 -9.49 10.88 6.72
C ARG A 54 -9.93 9.63 5.96
N VAL A 55 -9.25 8.52 6.17
CA VAL A 55 -9.52 7.24 5.50
C VAL A 55 -9.75 6.13 6.51
N ARG A 56 -10.70 5.24 6.21
CA ARG A 56 -11.05 4.11 7.07
C ARG A 56 -10.19 2.89 6.77
N LYS A 57 -9.53 2.35 7.79
CA LYS A 57 -8.82 1.06 7.78
C LYS A 57 -9.81 -0.10 7.67
N ARG A 58 -9.29 -1.28 7.32
CA ARG A 58 -10.06 -2.53 7.35
C ARG A 58 -10.57 -2.87 8.75
N THR A 59 -9.84 -2.47 9.80
CA THR A 59 -10.24 -2.63 11.21
C THR A 59 -11.41 -1.73 11.61
N GLY A 60 -11.82 -0.78 10.77
CA GLY A 60 -12.88 0.18 11.06
C GLY A 60 -12.38 1.53 11.59
N GLU A 61 -11.13 1.61 12.05
CA GLU A 61 -10.48 2.85 12.53
C GLU A 61 -10.33 3.89 11.40
N THR A 62 -10.60 5.16 11.70
CA THR A 62 -10.38 6.28 10.76
C THR A 62 -9.09 7.00 11.08
N VAL A 63 -8.21 7.11 10.10
CA VAL A 63 -6.87 7.69 10.25
C VAL A 63 -6.61 8.79 9.22
N ASN A 64 -5.72 9.73 9.54
CA ASN A 64 -5.19 10.67 8.55
C ASN A 64 -4.17 9.95 7.68
N GLY A 65 -4.36 9.95 6.36
CA GLY A 65 -3.45 9.23 5.48
C GLY A 65 -3.93 9.15 4.03
N ILE A 66 -3.49 8.08 3.37
CA ILE A 66 -3.87 7.75 2.00
C ILE A 66 -4.45 6.34 1.96
N LYS A 67 -5.56 6.17 1.25
CA LYS A 67 -6.11 4.87 0.85
C LYS A 67 -5.79 4.64 -0.62
N LEU A 68 -5.08 3.56 -0.91
CA LEU A 68 -4.71 3.11 -2.24
C LEU A 68 -5.56 1.88 -2.57
N VAL A 69 -6.31 1.93 -3.66
CA VAL A 69 -7.05 0.77 -4.18
C VAL A 69 -6.41 0.34 -5.48
N TYR A 70 -6.02 -0.91 -5.55
CA TYR A 70 -5.30 -1.47 -6.68
C TYR A 70 -5.81 -2.86 -7.03
N GLU A 71 -5.76 -3.17 -8.30
CA GLU A 71 -6.05 -4.49 -8.83
C GLU A 71 -4.82 -5.39 -8.64
N ASN A 72 -5.04 -6.56 -8.08
CA ASN A 72 -4.02 -7.57 -7.88
C ASN A 72 -4.48 -8.88 -8.53
N THR A 73 -3.64 -9.43 -9.40
CA THR A 73 -3.93 -10.69 -10.08
C THR A 73 -3.23 -11.83 -9.37
N ARG A 74 -4.00 -12.82 -8.93
CA ARG A 74 -3.48 -14.08 -8.42
C ARG A 74 -3.32 -15.07 -9.57
N LYS A 75 -2.10 -15.59 -9.73
CA LYS A 75 -1.82 -16.72 -10.64
C LYS A 75 -2.62 -17.94 -10.20
N GLY A 76 -3.25 -18.61 -11.17
CA GLY A 76 -3.78 -19.95 -10.93
C GLY A 76 -2.65 -20.90 -10.55
N PHE A 77 -2.93 -21.87 -9.70
CA PHE A 77 -1.94 -22.88 -9.31
C PHE A 77 -2.62 -24.21 -8.98
N LYS A 78 -1.88 -25.30 -9.19
CA LYS A 78 -2.24 -26.61 -8.67
C LYS A 78 -1.58 -26.78 -7.31
N ALA A 79 -2.33 -27.26 -6.34
CA ALA A 79 -1.82 -27.58 -5.02
C ALA A 79 -2.36 -28.94 -4.56
N GLN A 80 -1.65 -29.54 -3.62
CA GLN A 80 -1.96 -30.85 -3.09
C GLN A 80 -2.00 -30.76 -1.56
N ARG A 81 -3.06 -31.31 -0.96
CA ARG A 81 -3.21 -31.45 0.49
C ARG A 81 -3.55 -32.91 0.77
N GLY A 82 -2.60 -33.65 1.34
CA GLY A 82 -2.68 -35.10 1.44
C GLY A 82 -2.80 -35.75 0.06
N ASN A 83 -3.83 -36.59 -0.12
CA ASN A 83 -4.11 -37.25 -1.41
C ASN A 83 -5.01 -36.42 -2.34
N THR A 84 -5.50 -35.25 -1.91
CA THR A 84 -6.38 -34.41 -2.72
C THR A 84 -5.57 -33.37 -3.49
N ARG A 85 -5.67 -33.40 -4.83
CA ARG A 85 -5.18 -32.33 -5.71
C ARG A 85 -6.31 -31.37 -6.02
N TYR A 86 -6.03 -30.07 -5.90
CA TYR A 86 -6.98 -29.02 -6.26
C TYR A 86 -6.30 -28.03 -7.21
N SER A 87 -7.10 -27.55 -8.16
CA SER A 87 -6.71 -26.51 -9.11
C SER A 87 -7.38 -25.21 -8.71
N VAL A 88 -6.58 -24.16 -8.51
CA VAL A 88 -7.08 -22.80 -8.26
C VAL A 88 -6.96 -22.02 -9.56
N SER A 89 -8.07 -21.46 -10.04
CA SER A 89 -8.10 -20.61 -11.22
C SER A 89 -7.41 -19.25 -10.98
N ARG A 90 -7.08 -18.56 -12.08
CA ARG A 90 -6.66 -17.15 -12.03
C ARG A 90 -7.81 -16.32 -11.46
N ALA A 91 -7.48 -15.36 -10.61
CA ALA A 91 -8.46 -14.44 -10.04
C ALA A 91 -7.91 -13.01 -10.01
N GLU A 92 -8.78 -12.04 -10.28
CA GLU A 92 -8.49 -10.61 -10.16
C GLU A 92 -9.23 -10.07 -8.94
N MET A 93 -8.53 -9.30 -8.11
CA MET A 93 -9.04 -8.83 -6.83
C MET A 93 -8.70 -7.36 -6.62
N GLU A 94 -9.68 -6.57 -6.19
CA GLU A 94 -9.40 -5.23 -5.66
C GLU A 94 -8.86 -5.34 -4.22
N VAL A 95 -7.69 -4.74 -4.00
CA VAL A 95 -7.06 -4.67 -2.68
C VAL A 95 -6.96 -3.22 -2.26
N ALA A 96 -7.38 -2.93 -1.03
CA ALA A 96 -7.20 -1.63 -0.40
C ALA A 96 -6.00 -1.67 0.57
N LYS A 97 -5.09 -0.71 0.44
CA LYS A 97 -3.97 -0.49 1.37
C LYS A 97 -4.05 0.93 1.90
N VAL A 98 -4.06 1.07 3.23
CA VAL A 98 -4.07 2.36 3.91
C VAL A 98 -2.66 2.65 4.40
N VAL A 99 -2.17 3.85 4.12
CA VAL A 99 -0.90 4.38 4.63
C VAL A 99 -1.19 5.55 5.53
N GLU A 100 -0.92 5.38 6.82
CA GLU A 100 -1.06 6.43 7.83
C GLU A 100 0.02 7.50 7.68
N LEU A 101 -0.39 8.74 7.88
CA LEU A 101 0.46 9.93 7.93
C LEU A 101 0.30 10.62 9.28
N PRO A 102 1.29 11.41 9.72
CA PRO A 102 1.17 12.18 10.96
C PRO A 102 -0.10 13.05 11.01
N LYS A 103 -0.61 13.26 12.23
CA LYS A 103 -1.73 14.19 12.44
C LYS A 103 -1.30 15.60 11.99
N GLY A 104 -2.11 16.24 11.17
CA GLY A 104 -1.80 17.56 10.60
C GLY A 104 -0.89 17.54 9.36
N ALA A 105 -0.54 16.36 8.82
CA ALA A 105 0.18 16.29 7.56
C ALA A 105 -0.58 17.00 6.44
N ARG A 106 0.11 17.86 5.68
CA ARG A 106 -0.47 18.68 4.61
C ARG A 106 0.30 18.53 3.31
N ASN A 107 -0.18 19.16 2.24
CA ASN A 107 0.42 19.13 0.90
C ASN A 107 0.68 17.69 0.40
N ILE A 108 -0.24 16.78 0.73
CA ILE A 108 -0.12 15.36 0.42
C ILE A 108 -0.22 15.13 -1.10
N ARG A 109 0.83 14.53 -1.66
CA ARG A 109 0.96 14.19 -3.09
C ARG A 109 1.41 12.74 -3.22
N LEU A 110 0.92 12.07 -4.25
CA LEU A 110 1.32 10.71 -4.63
C LEU A 110 2.07 10.78 -5.95
N THR A 111 3.26 10.20 -6.00
CA THR A 111 4.05 10.05 -7.24
C THR A 111 4.56 8.61 -7.38
N THR A 112 4.98 8.22 -8.58
CA THR A 112 5.60 6.93 -8.88
C THR A 112 6.80 7.18 -9.78
N SER A 113 7.82 6.31 -9.70
CA SER A 113 8.90 6.34 -10.69
C SER A 113 8.31 5.98 -12.06
N LYS A 114 8.68 6.74 -13.10
CA LYS A 114 8.29 6.45 -14.48
C LYS A 114 8.73 5.04 -14.89
#